data_AF-A0A7S3LKS7-F1
#
_entry.id   AF-A0A7S3LKS7-F1
#
_cell.length_a   1.000
_cell.length_b   1.000
_cell.length_c   1.000
_cell.angle_alpha   90.00
_cell.angle_beta   90.00
_cell.angle_gamma   90.00
#
_symmetry.space_group_name_H-M   'P 1'
#
loop_
_entity.id
_entity.type
_entity.pdbx_description
1 polymer ?
#
loop_
_entity_poly.entity_id
_entity_poly.type
_entity_poly.pdbx_seq_one_letter_code
_entity_poly.pdbx_strand_id
1 'polypeptide(L)'
;DALSGKVISERVAIMAHPPSKTSDLSFKEFINSCCENSRVHVKLDFKELEAAQECMPLIEELVPRFLKNGRTIFLNADILPGPGIDNHNDTSSYIDADVFMELCRKHVAMGAALSLGWKMSLPTSIPYTKTQMDRMIAVLEKYQLTTFGNSIVFAVNARCVYLDVEPIKYLLDKVERSQVLLWTGIGEPPTSSTMISKLKVHLAEDRTGYDVQMSSKEFIGIAYDVACYFYGFWLYYFPKTKK
;
A
#
# COMPACT_ATOMS: atom_id res chain seq x y z
N ASP A 1 -11.95 -41.32 31.16
CA ASP A 1 -11.34 -41.03 29.85
C ASP A 1 -11.40 -39.55 29.56
N ALA A 2 -10.29 -38.90 29.88
CA ALA A 2 -10.11 -37.46 29.79
C ALA A 2 -9.57 -37.07 28.40
N LEU A 3 -9.96 -35.86 27.98
CA LEU A 3 -9.31 -35.04 26.95
C LEU A 3 -9.56 -35.46 25.50
N SER A 4 -10.77 -35.16 25.02
CA SER A 4 -10.93 -34.73 23.62
C SER A 4 -10.19 -33.39 23.45
N GLY A 5 -8.92 -33.47 23.10
CA GLY A 5 -8.10 -32.31 22.73
C GLY A 5 -8.75 -31.61 21.54
N LYS A 6 -9.51 -30.55 21.82
CA LYS A 6 -9.95 -29.60 20.81
C LYS A 6 -8.69 -28.89 20.34
N VAL A 7 -8.11 -29.35 19.23
CA VAL A 7 -7.06 -28.61 18.52
C VAL A 7 -7.73 -27.36 17.97
N ILE A 8 -7.78 -26.31 18.80
CA ILE A 8 -7.96 -24.96 18.30
C ILE A 8 -6.59 -24.64 17.70
N SER A 9 -6.42 -24.78 16.39
CA SER A 9 -5.31 -24.09 15.73
C SER A 9 -5.61 -22.61 15.93
N GLU A 10 -4.98 -21.96 16.91
CA GLU A 10 -5.05 -20.50 17.02
C GLU A 10 -4.59 -19.94 15.67
N ARG A 11 -5.52 -19.35 14.93
CA ARG A 11 -5.16 -18.51 13.79
C ARG A 11 -4.55 -17.27 14.41
N VAL A 12 -3.24 -17.15 14.26
CA VAL A 12 -2.46 -16.02 14.78
C VAL A 12 -1.99 -15.18 13.60
N ALA A 13 -2.07 -13.86 13.73
CA ALA A 13 -1.51 -12.93 12.77
C ALA A 13 0.02 -13.06 12.75
N ILE A 14 0.57 -13.24 11.55
CA ILE A 14 1.99 -13.47 11.32
C ILE A 14 2.58 -12.44 10.36
N MET A 15 3.90 -12.24 10.45
CA MET A 15 4.64 -11.41 9.51
C MET A 15 5.10 -12.26 8.33
N ALA A 16 4.39 -12.21 7.21
CA ALA A 16 4.71 -12.97 6.01
C ALA A 16 4.52 -12.13 4.74
N HIS A 17 5.33 -12.42 3.71
CA HIS A 17 5.13 -11.88 2.37
C HIS A 17 4.36 -12.91 1.51
N PRO A 18 3.29 -12.53 0.81
CA PRO A 18 2.60 -13.42 -0.10
C PRO A 18 3.54 -14.06 -1.16
N PRO A 19 3.31 -15.31 -1.57
CA PRO A 19 2.20 -16.18 -1.20
C PRO A 19 2.40 -16.96 0.11
N SER A 20 3.45 -16.67 0.89
CA SER A 20 3.69 -17.38 2.15
C SER A 20 2.54 -17.14 3.15
N LYS A 21 2.03 -18.23 3.72
CA LYS A 21 1.02 -18.23 4.79
C LYS A 21 1.55 -18.77 6.11
N THR A 22 2.87 -18.90 6.21
CA THR A 22 3.58 -19.37 7.40
C THR A 22 4.77 -18.47 7.67
N SER A 23 5.04 -18.21 8.95
CA SER A 23 6.19 -17.44 9.41
C SER A 23 6.54 -17.90 10.82
N ASP A 24 7.81 -17.83 11.17
CA ASP A 24 8.31 -18.00 12.53
C ASP A 24 8.21 -16.72 13.37
N LEU A 25 7.75 -15.62 12.76
CA LEU A 25 7.58 -14.32 13.42
C LEU A 25 6.09 -13.96 13.52
N SER A 26 5.55 -13.98 14.74
CA SER A 26 4.20 -13.49 14.99
C SER A 26 4.13 -11.96 14.91
N PHE A 27 2.96 -11.41 14.59
CA PHE A 27 2.71 -9.97 14.63
C PHE A 27 3.02 -9.40 16.02
N LYS A 28 2.60 -10.10 17.09
CA LYS A 28 2.80 -9.67 18.46
C LYS A 28 4.28 -9.53 18.82
N GLU A 29 5.10 -10.50 18.48
CA GLU A 29 6.56 -10.44 18.72
C GLU A 29 7.19 -9.31 17.92
N PHE A 30 6.83 -9.19 16.64
CA PHE A 30 7.33 -8.14 15.77
C PHE A 30 7.02 -6.74 16.31
N ILE A 31 5.74 -6.43 16.58
CA ILE A 31 5.34 -5.07 16.92
C ILE A 31 5.84 -4.63 18.29
N ASN A 32 5.94 -5.56 19.26
CA ASN A 32 6.53 -5.26 20.57
C ASN A 32 8.03 -4.98 20.45
N SER A 33 8.75 -5.80 19.68
CA SER A 33 10.17 -5.55 19.41
C SER A 33 10.39 -4.20 18.73
N CYS A 34 9.55 -3.84 17.75
CA CYS A 34 9.60 -2.51 17.14
C CYS A 34 9.28 -1.40 18.15
N CYS A 35 8.28 -1.59 19.01
CA CYS A 35 7.92 -0.60 20.02
C CYS A 35 9.10 -0.32 20.97
N GLU A 36 9.85 -1.34 21.35
CA GLU A 36 10.95 -1.25 22.32
C GLU A 36 12.26 -0.77 21.69
N ASN A 37 12.61 -1.28 20.50
CA ASN A 37 13.98 -1.19 19.98
C ASN A 37 14.12 -0.31 18.73
N SER A 38 13.02 -0.02 18.02
CA SER A 38 13.09 0.73 16.76
C SER A 38 13.12 2.24 16.97
N ARG A 39 13.85 2.95 16.09
CA ARG A 39 13.82 4.42 15.99
C ARG A 39 13.00 4.93 14.80
N VAL A 40 12.39 4.03 14.04
CA VAL A 40 11.64 4.35 12.82
C VAL A 40 10.15 4.12 13.01
N HIS A 41 9.35 4.72 12.12
CA HIS A 41 7.95 4.36 11.96
C HIS A 41 7.82 2.88 11.58
N VAL A 42 6.69 2.26 11.92
CA VAL A 42 6.38 0.89 11.51
C VAL A 42 5.26 0.95 10.48
N LYS A 43 5.41 0.23 9.37
CA LYS A 43 4.36 0.09 8.37
C LYS A 43 3.87 -1.35 8.33
N LEU A 44 2.59 -1.54 8.64
CA LEU A 44 1.91 -2.84 8.65
C LEU A 44 1.13 -2.99 7.35
N ASP A 45 1.64 -3.84 6.46
CA ASP A 45 1.05 -4.10 5.14
C ASP A 45 0.09 -5.29 5.20
N PHE A 46 -1.19 -5.00 5.44
CA PHE A 46 -2.24 -5.99 5.58
C PHE A 46 -2.64 -6.58 4.23
N LYS A 47 -2.62 -7.92 4.17
CA LYS A 47 -3.00 -8.71 2.99
C LYS A 47 -4.30 -9.49 3.16
N GLU A 48 -4.75 -9.67 4.40
CA GLU A 48 -6.01 -10.33 4.76
C GLU A 48 -6.74 -9.50 5.83
N LEU A 49 -8.08 -9.41 5.73
CA LEU A 49 -8.90 -8.63 6.66
C LEU A 49 -8.94 -9.26 8.05
N GLU A 50 -8.92 -10.59 8.12
CA GLU A 50 -8.90 -11.35 9.35
C GLU A 50 -7.64 -11.02 10.16
N ALA A 51 -6.48 -10.96 9.49
CA ALA A 51 -5.24 -10.54 10.11
C ALA A 51 -5.30 -9.08 10.58
N ALA A 52 -5.88 -8.17 9.78
CA ALA A 52 -6.08 -6.78 10.20
C ALA A 52 -6.92 -6.70 11.48
N GLN A 53 -8.06 -7.39 11.50
CA GLN A 53 -8.97 -7.42 12.65
C GLN A 53 -8.30 -7.96 13.91
N GLU A 54 -7.51 -9.04 13.78
CA GLU A 54 -6.79 -9.65 14.90
C GLU A 54 -5.72 -8.70 15.48
N CYS A 55 -5.05 -7.92 14.63
CA CYS A 55 -3.99 -7.00 15.07
C CYS A 55 -4.52 -5.75 15.79
N MET A 56 -5.75 -5.28 15.50
CA MET A 56 -6.26 -3.99 15.96
C MET A 56 -6.23 -3.77 17.49
N PRO A 57 -6.56 -4.74 18.36
CA PRO A 57 -6.50 -4.53 19.81
C PRO A 57 -5.08 -4.21 20.32
N LEU A 58 -4.06 -4.90 19.78
CA LEU A 58 -2.67 -4.63 20.17
C LEU A 58 -2.15 -3.32 19.55
N ILE A 59 -2.56 -3.00 18.32
CA ILE A 59 -2.24 -1.70 17.71
C ILE A 59 -2.81 -0.57 18.57
N GLU A 60 -4.05 -0.70 19.05
CA GLU A 60 -4.69 0.29 19.92
C GLU A 60 -3.85 0.58 21.18
N GLU A 61 -3.32 -0.46 21.83
CA GLU A 61 -2.44 -0.32 23.00
C GLU A 61 -1.12 0.40 22.65
N LEU A 62 -0.55 0.10 21.47
CA LEU A 62 0.79 0.53 21.11
C LEU A 62 0.86 1.91 20.44
N VAL A 63 -0.20 2.37 19.76
CA VAL A 63 -0.20 3.68 19.06
C VAL A 63 0.28 4.82 19.98
N PRO A 64 -0.23 5.01 21.22
CA PRO A 64 0.25 6.05 22.12
C PRO A 64 1.74 5.92 22.47
N ARG A 65 2.26 4.68 22.58
CA ARG A 65 3.67 4.42 22.88
C ARG A 65 4.58 4.78 21.72
N PHE A 66 4.16 4.52 20.48
CA PHE A 66 4.88 4.97 19.29
C PHE A 66 4.94 6.51 19.24
N LEU A 67 3.79 7.17 19.46
CA LEU A 67 3.69 8.63 19.40
C LEU A 67 4.52 9.34 20.45
N LYS A 68 4.57 8.82 21.69
CA LYS A 68 5.43 9.35 22.76
C LYS A 68 6.90 9.44 22.35
N ASN A 69 7.33 8.60 21.40
CA ASN A 69 8.69 8.53 20.89
C ASN A 69 8.85 9.22 19.51
N GLY A 70 7.88 10.03 19.07
CA GLY A 70 7.90 10.70 17.76
C GLY A 70 7.74 9.75 16.57
N ARG A 71 7.23 8.53 16.79
CA ARG A 71 7.01 7.50 15.76
C ARG A 71 5.51 7.30 15.54
N THR A 72 5.16 6.62 14.46
CA THR A 72 3.76 6.22 14.19
C THR A 72 3.72 4.82 13.59
N ILE A 73 2.52 4.24 13.61
CA ILE A 73 2.19 3.00 12.93
C ILE A 73 1.39 3.37 11.69
N PHE A 74 1.91 3.02 10.51
CA PHE A 74 1.19 3.09 9.25
C PHE A 74 0.37 1.82 9.05
N LEU A 75 -0.95 1.96 8.93
CA LEU A 75 -1.88 0.91 8.55
C LEU A 75 -1.98 0.93 7.02
N ASN A 76 -1.34 -0.05 6.37
CA ASN A 76 -1.21 -0.13 4.92
C ASN A 76 -2.05 -1.25 4.34
N ALA A 77 -2.79 -0.95 3.27
CA ALA A 77 -3.52 -1.95 2.50
C ALA A 77 -3.84 -1.43 1.09
N ASP A 78 -3.92 -2.37 0.15
CA ASP A 78 -4.51 -2.13 -1.17
C ASP A 78 -6.04 -2.33 -1.05
N ILE A 79 -6.79 -1.23 -0.99
CA ILE A 79 -8.22 -1.26 -0.64
C ILE A 79 -9.17 -1.03 -1.83
N LEU A 80 -8.63 -0.63 -2.97
CA LEU A 80 -9.39 -0.34 -4.19
C LEU A 80 -8.72 -0.95 -5.42
N PRO A 81 -9.48 -1.27 -6.47
CA PRO A 81 -8.91 -1.69 -7.75
C PRO A 81 -8.22 -0.50 -8.43
N GLY A 82 -7.05 -0.76 -8.99
CA GLY A 82 -6.20 0.22 -9.66
C GLY A 82 -5.85 -0.17 -11.09
N PRO A 83 -4.82 0.46 -11.66
CA PRO A 83 -4.38 0.25 -13.03
C PRO A 83 -4.24 -1.22 -13.41
N GLY A 84 -4.83 -1.58 -14.55
CA GLY A 84 -4.78 -2.94 -15.10
C GLY A 84 -5.74 -3.95 -14.46
N ILE A 85 -6.59 -3.58 -13.49
CA ILE A 85 -7.59 -4.50 -12.88
C ILE A 85 -9.04 -4.05 -13.14
N ASP A 86 -9.29 -2.76 -13.39
CA ASP A 86 -10.64 -2.19 -13.52
C ASP A 86 -11.58 -2.90 -14.52
N ASN A 87 -11.03 -3.61 -15.51
CA ASN A 87 -11.80 -4.31 -16.55
C ASN A 87 -11.92 -5.83 -16.36
N HIS A 88 -11.36 -6.39 -15.28
CA HIS A 88 -11.21 -7.84 -15.14
C HIS A 88 -12.14 -8.50 -14.11
N ASN A 89 -13.02 -7.73 -13.44
CA ASN A 89 -13.93 -8.23 -12.38
C ASN A 89 -13.23 -9.11 -11.32
N ASP A 90 -11.92 -8.95 -11.14
CA ASP A 90 -11.16 -9.67 -10.11
C ASP A 90 -11.23 -8.89 -8.80
N THR A 91 -12.34 -9.07 -8.10
CA THR A 91 -12.57 -8.52 -6.76
C THR A 91 -11.95 -9.40 -5.66
N SER A 92 -11.30 -10.51 -6.02
CA SER A 92 -10.94 -11.56 -5.06
C SER A 92 -9.66 -11.31 -4.26
N SER A 93 -8.93 -10.23 -4.56
CA SER A 93 -7.52 -10.09 -4.13
C SER A 93 -7.12 -8.74 -3.52
N TYR A 94 -8.09 -7.86 -3.25
CA TYR A 94 -7.88 -6.61 -2.52
C TYR A 94 -8.72 -6.55 -1.25
N ILE A 95 -8.24 -5.79 -0.27
CA ILE A 95 -8.88 -5.64 1.04
C ILE A 95 -10.16 -4.83 0.86
N ASP A 96 -11.30 -5.29 1.41
CA ASP A 96 -12.53 -4.50 1.35
C ASP A 96 -12.32 -3.16 2.05
N ALA A 97 -12.53 -2.06 1.31
CA ALA A 97 -12.31 -0.72 1.81
C ALA A 97 -13.17 -0.43 3.04
N ASP A 98 -14.47 -0.74 3.00
CA ASP A 98 -15.38 -0.36 4.06
C ASP A 98 -15.06 -1.09 5.38
N VAL A 99 -14.77 -2.39 5.30
CA VAL A 99 -14.37 -3.18 6.46
C VAL A 99 -13.04 -2.67 7.02
N PHE A 100 -12.04 -2.42 6.16
CA PHE A 100 -10.74 -1.94 6.60
C PHE A 100 -10.81 -0.55 7.24
N MET A 101 -11.58 0.38 6.65
CA MET A 101 -11.74 1.72 7.20
C MET A 101 -12.46 1.72 8.55
N GLU A 102 -13.47 0.87 8.75
CA GLU A 102 -14.12 0.68 10.07
C GLU A 102 -13.12 0.18 11.11
N LEU A 103 -12.21 -0.74 10.75
CA LEU A 103 -11.17 -1.22 11.65
C LEU A 103 -10.18 -0.11 12.01
N CYS A 104 -9.77 0.74 11.06
CA CYS A 104 -8.67 1.69 11.24
C CYS A 104 -9.08 3.04 11.84
N ARG A 105 -10.32 3.52 11.62
CA ARG A 105 -10.70 4.92 11.93
C ARG A 105 -10.41 5.34 13.38
N LYS A 106 -10.64 4.44 14.33
CA LYS A 106 -10.37 4.68 15.76
C LYS A 106 -8.87 4.89 16.00
N HIS A 107 -8.03 4.05 15.41
CA HIS A 107 -6.57 4.11 15.57
C HIS A 107 -5.98 5.35 14.91
N VAL A 108 -6.54 5.80 13.79
CA VAL A 108 -6.15 7.06 13.15
C VAL A 108 -6.45 8.25 14.06
N ALA A 109 -7.62 8.27 14.71
CA ALA A 109 -7.95 9.29 15.71
C ALA A 109 -7.01 9.26 16.93
N MET A 110 -6.38 8.12 17.21
CA MET A 110 -5.34 7.98 18.25
C MET A 110 -3.94 8.37 17.77
N GLY A 111 -3.74 8.61 16.47
CA GLY A 111 -2.49 9.06 15.85
C GLY A 111 -1.73 8.00 15.03
N ALA A 112 -2.37 6.87 14.71
CA ALA A 112 -1.90 6.02 13.61
C ALA A 112 -2.03 6.75 12.27
N ALA A 113 -1.19 6.39 11.30
CA ALA A 113 -1.27 6.88 9.94
C ALA A 113 -1.87 5.81 9.01
N LEU A 114 -2.50 6.24 7.92
CA LEU A 114 -2.96 5.39 6.83
C LEU A 114 -1.96 5.45 5.67
N SER A 115 -1.71 4.30 5.07
CA SER A 115 -0.99 4.20 3.80
C SER A 115 -1.88 3.41 2.83
N LEU A 116 -2.70 4.09 2.04
CA LEU A 116 -3.74 3.46 1.22
C LEU A 116 -3.25 3.28 -0.21
N GLY A 117 -3.38 2.06 -0.72
CA GLY A 117 -2.97 1.69 -2.06
C GLY A 117 -4.12 1.21 -2.93
N TRP A 118 -3.78 0.89 -4.16
CA TRP A 118 -4.66 0.23 -5.11
C TRP A 118 -4.06 -1.11 -5.50
N LYS A 119 -4.92 -2.12 -5.60
CA LYS A 119 -4.53 -3.41 -6.17
C LYS A 119 -4.34 -3.24 -7.66
N MET A 120 -3.20 -3.70 -8.18
CA MET A 120 -2.87 -3.57 -9.59
C MET A 120 -2.41 -4.90 -10.18
N SER A 121 -2.51 -5.01 -11.50
CA SER A 121 -1.89 -6.09 -12.27
C SER A 121 -0.53 -5.59 -12.75
N LEU A 122 0.56 -6.16 -12.25
CA LEU A 122 1.91 -5.76 -12.64
C LEU A 122 2.59 -6.79 -13.55
N PRO A 123 3.43 -6.35 -14.49
CA PRO A 123 3.60 -4.96 -14.92
C PRO A 123 2.37 -4.49 -15.73
N THR A 124 2.10 -3.19 -15.70
CA THR A 124 1.01 -2.56 -16.48
C THR A 124 1.49 -1.29 -17.16
N SER A 125 0.79 -0.91 -18.22
CA SER A 125 1.01 0.31 -18.99
C SER A 125 -0.22 1.20 -19.02
N ILE A 126 -1.06 1.01 -18.01
CA ILE A 126 -2.26 1.78 -17.76
C ILE A 126 -1.93 2.81 -16.67
N PRO A 127 -2.19 4.12 -16.89
CA PRO A 127 -2.03 5.11 -15.84
C PRO A 127 -3.14 5.00 -14.80
N TYR A 128 -2.99 5.73 -13.69
CA TYR A 128 -4.11 6.00 -12.81
C TYR A 128 -5.17 6.85 -13.53
N THR A 129 -6.43 6.79 -13.06
CA THR A 129 -7.52 7.59 -13.62
C THR A 129 -8.15 8.48 -12.56
N LYS A 130 -8.76 9.60 -12.98
CA LYS A 130 -9.52 10.46 -12.07
C LYS A 130 -10.62 9.68 -11.32
N THR A 131 -11.29 8.73 -11.98
CA THR A 131 -12.31 7.88 -11.36
C THR A 131 -11.75 7.03 -10.21
N GLN A 132 -10.54 6.48 -10.35
CA GLN A 132 -9.88 5.76 -9.25
C GLN A 132 -9.56 6.69 -8.07
N MET A 133 -9.17 7.94 -8.34
CA MET A 133 -8.92 8.95 -7.30
C MET A 133 -10.23 9.36 -6.62
N ASP A 134 -11.29 9.61 -7.38
CA ASP A 134 -12.62 9.96 -6.86
C ASP A 134 -13.16 8.85 -5.94
N ARG A 135 -12.92 7.57 -6.26
CA ARG A 135 -13.29 6.44 -5.39
C ARG A 135 -12.52 6.47 -4.06
N MET A 136 -11.21 6.72 -4.10
CA MET A 136 -10.39 6.85 -2.88
C MET A 136 -10.85 8.03 -2.02
N ILE A 137 -11.12 9.18 -2.64
CA ILE A 137 -11.67 10.37 -1.96
C ILE A 137 -13.01 10.04 -1.31
N ALA A 138 -13.92 9.40 -2.04
CA ALA A 138 -15.24 9.03 -1.52
C ALA A 138 -15.16 8.09 -0.29
N VAL A 139 -14.20 7.15 -0.29
CA VAL A 139 -13.91 6.31 0.89
C VAL A 139 -13.47 7.20 2.07
N LEU A 140 -12.49 8.08 1.88
CA LEU A 140 -12.02 8.96 2.94
C LEU A 140 -13.11 9.91 3.48
N GLU A 141 -13.95 10.45 2.60
CA GLU A 141 -15.07 11.33 2.97
C GLU A 141 -16.13 10.58 3.79
N LYS A 142 -16.52 9.37 3.35
CA LYS A 142 -17.48 8.50 4.05
C LYS A 142 -17.09 8.27 5.51
N TYR A 143 -15.79 8.08 5.76
CA TYR A 143 -15.24 7.82 7.09
C TYR A 143 -14.72 9.07 7.81
N GLN A 144 -14.93 10.27 7.25
CA GLN A 144 -14.53 11.56 7.82
C GLN A 144 -13.01 11.65 8.11
N LEU A 145 -12.20 11.07 7.22
CA LEU A 145 -10.75 11.00 7.38
C LEU A 145 -9.99 12.07 6.60
N THR A 146 -10.65 12.80 5.71
CA THR A 146 -10.02 13.87 4.91
C THR A 146 -9.36 14.96 5.77
N THR A 147 -9.85 15.20 6.99
CA THR A 147 -9.27 16.16 7.94
C THR A 147 -7.95 15.69 8.56
N PHE A 148 -7.61 14.41 8.43
CA PHE A 148 -6.38 13.82 8.98
C PHE A 148 -5.20 13.90 8.00
N GLY A 149 -5.28 14.74 6.95
CA GLY A 149 -4.32 14.90 5.85
C GLY A 149 -2.89 14.41 6.08
N ASN A 150 -2.13 15.01 7.01
CA ASN A 150 -0.74 14.63 7.29
C ASN A 150 -0.52 13.15 7.65
N SER A 151 -1.56 12.47 8.14
CA SER A 151 -1.58 11.06 8.52
C SER A 151 -2.09 10.16 7.39
N ILE A 152 -2.32 10.69 6.18
CA ILE A 152 -2.74 9.92 5.01
C ILE A 152 -1.62 9.93 3.98
N VAL A 153 -1.17 8.74 3.60
CA VAL A 153 -0.23 8.50 2.50
C VAL A 153 -0.92 7.66 1.44
N PHE A 154 -0.83 8.06 0.18
CA PHE A 154 -1.28 7.26 -0.95
C PHE A 154 -0.09 6.47 -1.53
N ALA A 155 -0.15 5.15 -1.46
CA ALA A 155 0.87 4.28 -2.03
C ALA A 155 0.57 4.00 -3.50
N VAL A 156 1.38 4.56 -4.40
CA VAL A 156 1.17 4.51 -5.86
C VAL A 156 2.37 3.94 -6.60
N ASN A 157 2.13 3.19 -7.66
CA ASN A 157 3.22 2.64 -8.46
C ASN A 157 3.87 3.73 -9.33
N ALA A 158 5.18 3.91 -9.20
CA ALA A 158 5.94 4.97 -9.86
C ALA A 158 5.81 4.95 -11.39
N ARG A 159 5.76 3.76 -12.01
CA ARG A 159 5.63 3.64 -13.47
C ARG A 159 4.26 4.07 -13.95
N CYS A 160 3.21 3.77 -13.21
CA CYS A 160 1.86 4.20 -13.55
C CYS A 160 1.70 5.71 -13.42
N VAL A 161 2.29 6.33 -12.39
CA VAL A 161 2.33 7.80 -12.22
C VAL A 161 3.15 8.46 -13.32
N TYR A 162 4.21 7.82 -13.80
CA TYR A 162 5.02 8.34 -14.90
C TYR A 162 4.26 8.45 -16.22
N LEU A 163 3.26 7.59 -16.43
CA LEU A 163 2.41 7.64 -17.62
C LEU A 163 1.44 8.82 -17.60
N ASP A 164 0.89 9.13 -16.43
CA ASP A 164 0.09 10.33 -16.19
C ASP A 164 0.13 10.71 -14.71
N VAL A 165 0.67 11.90 -14.43
CA VAL A 165 0.84 12.43 -13.08
C VAL A 165 -0.39 13.21 -12.59
N GLU A 166 -1.25 13.67 -13.51
CA GLU A 166 -2.37 14.57 -13.19
C GLU A 166 -3.41 13.96 -12.23
N PRO A 167 -3.78 12.66 -12.32
CA PRO A 167 -4.65 12.03 -11.34
C PRO A 167 -4.09 12.12 -9.91
N ILE A 168 -2.77 11.94 -9.74
CA ILE A 168 -2.14 11.99 -8.42
C ILE A 168 -2.10 13.42 -7.88
N LYS A 169 -1.80 14.41 -8.73
CA LYS A 169 -1.91 15.83 -8.33
C LYS A 169 -3.32 16.18 -7.89
N TYR A 170 -4.32 15.78 -8.69
CA TYR A 170 -5.73 15.96 -8.35
C TYR A 170 -6.08 15.35 -6.98
N LEU A 171 -5.61 14.14 -6.69
CA LEU A 171 -5.82 13.50 -5.40
C LEU A 171 -5.19 14.29 -4.24
N LEU A 172 -3.94 14.74 -4.41
CA LEU A 172 -3.20 15.52 -3.40
C LEU A 172 -3.80 16.91 -3.17
N ASP A 173 -4.44 17.50 -4.18
CA ASP A 173 -5.18 18.76 -4.07
C ASP A 173 -6.52 18.58 -3.36
N LYS A 174 -7.20 17.45 -3.59
CA LYS A 174 -8.51 17.16 -2.96
C LYS A 174 -8.40 16.70 -1.52
N VAL A 175 -7.33 15.99 -1.16
CA VAL A 175 -7.05 15.58 0.21
C VAL A 175 -5.89 16.41 0.71
N GLU A 176 -6.19 17.62 1.19
CA GLU A 176 -5.17 18.58 1.61
C GLU A 176 -4.18 17.97 2.61
N ARG A 177 -2.90 18.31 2.46
CA ARG A 177 -1.79 17.85 3.32
C ARG A 177 -1.52 16.33 3.33
N SER A 178 -2.27 15.54 2.57
CA SER A 178 -1.91 14.13 2.31
C SER A 178 -0.57 14.01 1.62
N GLN A 179 0.04 12.83 1.69
CA GLN A 179 1.32 12.55 1.06
C GLN A 179 1.15 11.43 0.03
N VAL A 180 2.15 11.25 -0.82
CA VAL A 180 2.22 10.15 -1.76
C VAL A 180 3.53 9.39 -1.59
N LEU A 181 3.49 8.07 -1.63
CA LEU A 181 4.66 7.20 -1.66
C LEU A 181 4.71 6.49 -3.01
N LEU A 182 5.73 6.80 -3.80
CA LEU A 182 5.96 6.16 -5.10
C LEU A 182 6.75 4.88 -4.89
N TRP A 183 6.24 3.76 -5.38
CA TRP A 183 6.90 2.46 -5.24
C TRP A 183 7.09 1.73 -6.58
N THR A 184 8.04 0.80 -6.61
CA THR A 184 8.16 -0.23 -7.67
C THR A 184 8.11 -1.62 -7.03
N GLY A 185 7.38 -2.55 -7.64
CA GLY A 185 7.08 -3.85 -7.05
C GLY A 185 8.31 -4.76 -6.87
N ILE A 186 8.23 -5.68 -5.90
CA ILE A 186 9.32 -6.61 -5.50
C ILE A 186 9.75 -7.60 -6.60
N GLY A 187 9.02 -7.70 -7.71
CA GLY A 187 9.41 -8.47 -8.90
C GLY A 187 9.53 -7.65 -10.17
N GLU A 188 9.37 -6.33 -10.09
CA GLU A 188 9.59 -5.46 -11.25
C GLU A 188 11.09 -5.20 -11.45
N PRO A 189 11.56 -5.06 -12.71
CA PRO A 189 12.92 -4.60 -12.96
C PRO A 189 13.21 -3.24 -12.31
N PRO A 190 14.49 -2.90 -12.06
CA PRO A 190 14.85 -1.59 -11.54
C PRO A 190 14.59 -0.47 -12.57
N THR A 191 14.27 0.73 -12.09
CA THR A 191 13.93 1.92 -12.90
C THR A 191 15.10 2.88 -13.10
N SER A 192 14.96 3.81 -14.04
CA SER A 192 15.94 4.84 -14.36
C SER A 192 15.90 6.05 -13.40
N SER A 193 17.05 6.71 -13.22
CA SER A 193 17.10 8.00 -12.52
C SER A 193 16.39 9.11 -13.30
N THR A 194 16.35 9.02 -14.63
CA THR A 194 15.60 9.96 -15.48
C THR A 194 14.10 9.89 -15.21
N MET A 195 13.51 8.69 -15.10
CA MET A 195 12.08 8.55 -14.79
C MET A 195 11.74 9.22 -13.45
N ILE A 196 12.47 8.88 -12.40
CA ILE A 196 12.24 9.43 -11.05
C ILE A 196 12.49 10.94 -10.99
N SER A 197 13.52 11.45 -11.68
CA SER A 197 13.80 12.89 -11.72
C SER A 197 12.68 13.67 -12.41
N LYS A 198 12.06 13.12 -13.45
CA LYS A 198 10.87 13.73 -14.07
C LYS A 198 9.68 13.76 -13.13
N LEU A 199 9.45 12.69 -12.36
CA LEU A 199 8.38 12.67 -11.35
C LEU A 199 8.61 13.72 -10.26
N LYS A 200 9.86 13.88 -9.80
CA LYS A 200 10.23 14.92 -8.82
C LYS A 200 9.93 16.34 -9.29
N VAL A 201 10.04 16.63 -10.59
CA VAL A 201 9.71 17.95 -11.15
C VAL A 201 8.20 18.24 -11.10
N HIS A 202 7.37 17.19 -11.15
CA HIS A 202 5.92 17.34 -11.21
C HIS A 202 5.20 17.14 -9.87
N LEU A 203 5.85 16.50 -8.89
CA LEU A 203 5.27 16.21 -7.58
C LEU A 203 5.90 17.09 -6.50
N ALA A 204 5.11 17.47 -5.50
CA ALA A 204 5.58 18.28 -4.37
C ALA A 204 6.60 17.49 -3.53
N GLU A 205 7.85 17.97 -3.49
CA GLU A 205 8.97 17.27 -2.84
C GLU A 205 8.75 17.00 -1.35
N ASP A 206 8.11 17.94 -0.65
CA ASP A 206 7.79 17.85 0.78
C ASP A 206 6.66 16.86 1.11
N ARG A 207 5.92 16.39 0.10
CA ARG A 207 4.79 15.46 0.23
C ARG A 207 5.01 14.14 -0.48
N THR A 208 6.22 13.88 -1.00
CA THR A 208 6.51 12.74 -1.87
C THR A 208 7.63 11.86 -1.32
N GLY A 209 7.30 10.64 -0.92
CA GLY A 209 8.25 9.58 -0.59
C GLY A 209 8.56 8.69 -1.80
N TYR A 210 9.72 8.02 -1.77
CA TYR A 210 10.16 7.11 -2.83
C TYR A 210 10.65 5.79 -2.23
N ASP A 211 10.02 4.68 -2.64
CA ASP A 211 10.40 3.30 -2.35
C ASP A 211 10.59 2.54 -3.68
N VAL A 212 11.62 2.96 -4.42
CA VAL A 212 11.85 2.54 -5.80
C VAL A 212 13.17 1.81 -5.94
N GLN A 213 13.18 0.73 -6.71
CA GLN A 213 14.39 -0.02 -7.04
C GLN A 213 15.12 0.69 -8.17
N MET A 214 16.22 1.38 -7.84
CA MET A 214 17.02 2.13 -8.81
C MET A 214 18.02 1.23 -9.53
N SER A 215 18.12 1.39 -10.85
CA SER A 215 19.19 0.77 -11.62
C SER A 215 20.53 1.44 -11.31
N SER A 216 21.60 0.64 -11.19
CA SER A 216 22.96 1.17 -11.03
C SER A 216 23.53 1.81 -12.30
N LYS A 217 22.93 1.50 -13.47
CA LYS A 217 23.30 2.08 -14.77
C LYS A 217 22.07 2.70 -15.43
N GLU A 218 22.17 3.96 -15.80
CA GLU A 218 21.04 4.73 -16.35
C GLU A 218 20.46 4.09 -17.61
N PHE A 219 21.31 3.75 -18.58
CA PHE A 219 20.87 3.11 -19.82
C PHE A 219 20.11 1.78 -19.58
N ILE A 220 20.55 0.99 -18.59
CA ILE A 220 19.86 -0.26 -18.21
C ILE A 220 18.48 0.05 -17.62
N GLY A 221 18.39 1.06 -16.75
CA GLY A 221 17.12 1.49 -16.17
C GLY A 221 16.14 1.95 -17.25
N ILE A 222 16.60 2.76 -18.21
CA ILE A 222 15.77 3.23 -19.33
C ILE A 222 15.28 2.05 -20.17
N ALA A 223 16.16 1.10 -20.48
CA ALA A 223 15.79 -0.09 -21.23
C ALA A 223 14.71 -0.91 -20.49
N TYR A 224 14.82 -1.05 -19.17
CA TYR A 224 13.81 -1.73 -18.36
C TYR A 224 12.48 -0.98 -18.31
N ASP A 225 12.51 0.36 -18.17
CA ASP A 225 11.29 1.17 -18.16
C ASP A 225 10.51 1.01 -19.49
N VAL A 226 11.23 1.04 -20.61
CA VAL A 226 10.67 0.79 -21.95
C VAL A 226 10.15 -0.64 -22.09
N ALA A 227 10.92 -1.64 -21.64
CA ALA A 227 10.50 -3.04 -21.70
C ALA A 227 9.25 -3.31 -20.85
N CYS A 228 9.17 -2.73 -19.65
CA CYS A 228 8.01 -2.85 -18.77
C CYS A 228 6.76 -2.23 -19.42
N TYR A 229 6.91 -1.09 -20.12
CA TYR A 229 5.83 -0.49 -20.87
C TYR A 229 5.33 -1.39 -22.01
N PHE A 230 6.22 -1.92 -22.86
CA PHE A 230 5.75 -2.78 -23.94
C PHE A 230 5.18 -4.10 -23.45
N TYR A 231 5.76 -4.69 -22.41
CA TYR A 231 5.29 -5.94 -21.84
C TYR A 231 3.94 -5.77 -21.10
N GLY A 232 3.78 -4.69 -20.33
CA GLY A 232 2.50 -4.37 -19.68
C GLY A 232 1.38 -4.09 -20.69
N PHE A 233 1.68 -3.34 -21.75
CA PHE A 233 0.76 -3.15 -22.88
C PHE A 233 0.34 -4.49 -23.49
N TRP A 234 1.31 -5.37 -23.77
CA TRP A 234 1.02 -6.68 -24.34
C TRP A 234 0.12 -7.53 -23.44
N LEU A 235 0.42 -7.62 -22.15
CA LEU A 235 -0.38 -8.40 -21.18
C LEU A 235 -1.82 -7.90 -21.09
N TYR A 236 -2.02 -6.59 -21.17
CA TYR A 236 -3.35 -5.98 -21.04
C TYR A 236 -4.23 -6.23 -22.27
N TYR A 237 -3.69 -6.06 -23.49
CA TYR A 237 -4.46 -6.21 -24.73
C TYR A 237 -4.51 -7.65 -25.24
N PHE A 238 -3.56 -8.50 -24.85
CA PHE A 238 -3.49 -9.91 -25.23
C PHE A 238 -3.42 -10.81 -23.99
N PRO A 239 -4.46 -10.79 -23.12
CA PRO A 239 -4.47 -11.60 -21.92
C PRO A 239 -4.44 -13.08 -22.30
N LYS A 240 -3.63 -13.87 -21.59
CA LYS A 240 -3.66 -15.33 -21.74
C LYS A 240 -5.07 -15.81 -21.38
N THR A 241 -5.81 -16.36 -22.34
CA THR A 241 -7.04 -17.09 -22.05
C THR A 241 -6.68 -18.21 -21.09
N LYS A 242 -7.22 -18.19 -19.86
CA LYS A 242 -7.09 -19.31 -18.93
C LYS A 242 -7.67 -20.55 -19.65
N LYS A 243 -6.81 -21.52 -19.97
CA LYS A 243 -7.25 -22.89 -20.29
C LYS A 243 -7.59 -23.61 -19.00
#